data_AF-A0A256IBS3-F1
#
_entry.id   AF-A0A256IBS3-F1
#
_cell.length_a   1.000
_cell.length_b   1.000
_cell.length_c   1.000
_cell.angle_alpha   90.00
_cell.angle_beta   90.00
_cell.angle_gamma   90.00
#
_symmetry.space_group_name_H-M   'P 1'
#
loop_
_entity.id
_entity.type
_entity.pdbx_description
1 polymer ?
#
loop_
_entity_poly.entity_id
_entity_poly.type
_entity_poly.pdbx_seq_one_letter_code
_entity_poly.pdbx_strand_id
1 'polypeptide(L)'
;MLASETTTLAEALDELDEHIGALEGHLEELDEGTEEADAVSDQRDRLKYLRRGVEWQADEWGEDTEVTVGALTAGEEAMMHREIPDDAGEKERRLWYAAAASEVAPYVEGELSETFANIAGLHPAFVEWVEGRSNALGVAGNRSSTSSTASESSGTSTPTPDSTT
;
A
#
# COMPACT_ATOMS: atom_id res chain seq x y z
N MET A 1 -11.75 -4.32 -3.08
CA MET A 1 -10.38 -4.46 -2.57
C MET A 1 -9.92 -5.91 -2.61
N LEU A 2 -8.63 -6.16 -2.85
CA LEU A 2 -8.00 -7.49 -2.78
C LEU A 2 -7.63 -7.90 -1.34
N ALA A 3 -7.18 -6.92 -0.56
CA ALA A 3 -6.91 -7.00 0.86
C ALA A 3 -7.09 -5.59 1.44
N SER A 4 -7.48 -5.50 2.70
CA SER A 4 -7.59 -4.22 3.40
C SER A 4 -7.12 -4.34 4.83
N GLU A 5 -6.71 -3.22 5.38
CA GLU A 5 -6.16 -3.10 6.71
C GLU A 5 -6.70 -1.85 7.38
N THR A 6 -7.13 -1.98 8.63
CA THR A 6 -7.58 -0.86 9.47
C THR A 6 -6.55 -0.64 10.56
N THR A 7 -6.16 0.62 10.75
CA THR A 7 -5.23 1.04 11.80
C THR A 7 -5.67 2.38 12.35
N THR A 8 -5.47 2.61 13.65
CA THR A 8 -5.59 3.95 14.22
C THR A 8 -4.37 4.80 13.86
N LEU A 9 -4.49 6.13 13.92
CA LEU A 9 -3.34 7.02 13.71
C LEU A 9 -2.26 6.82 14.78
N ALA A 10 -2.65 6.51 16.01
CA ALA A 10 -1.71 6.14 17.08
C ALA A 10 -0.88 4.90 16.73
N GLU A 11 -1.54 3.81 16.32
CA GLU A 11 -0.85 2.58 15.91
C GLU A 11 0.07 2.81 14.70
N ALA A 12 -0.37 3.61 13.73
CA ALA A 12 0.43 3.97 12.58
C ALA A 12 1.69 4.77 12.96
N LEU A 13 1.59 5.67 13.95
CA LEU A 13 2.74 6.40 14.48
C LEU A 13 3.71 5.48 15.20
N ASP A 14 3.21 4.59 16.06
CA ASP A 14 4.01 3.61 16.78
C ASP A 14 4.76 2.66 15.82
N GLU A 15 4.09 2.17 14.76
CA GLU A 15 4.71 1.33 13.72
C GLU A 15 5.83 2.08 12.99
N LEU A 16 5.59 3.34 12.62
CA LEU A 16 6.61 4.17 11.97
C LEU A 16 7.79 4.44 12.89
N ASP A 17 7.55 4.71 14.18
CA ASP A 17 8.60 4.93 15.18
C ASP A 17 9.43 3.68 15.44
N GLU A 18 8.81 2.50 15.50
CA GLU A 18 9.54 1.22 15.61
C GLU A 18 10.46 1.01 14.41
N HIS A 19 9.95 1.19 13.18
CA HIS A 19 10.75 1.02 11.97
C HIS A 19 11.87 2.07 11.86
N ILE A 20 11.61 3.32 12.24
CA ILE A 20 12.65 4.37 12.30
C ILE A 20 13.75 3.95 13.29
N GLY A 21 13.37 3.51 14.49
CA GLY A 21 14.32 3.08 15.51
C GLY A 21 15.17 1.88 15.06
N ALA A 22 14.58 0.93 14.34
CA ALA A 22 15.31 -0.21 13.79
C ALA A 22 16.35 0.23 12.74
N LEU A 23 16.00 1.17 11.85
CA LEU A 23 16.94 1.71 10.86
C LEU A 23 18.03 2.56 11.51
N GLU A 24 17.71 3.32 12.55
CA GLU A 24 18.69 4.08 13.34
C GLU A 24 19.70 3.15 14.02
N GLY A 25 19.23 2.06 14.66
CA GLY A 25 20.12 1.04 15.21
C GLY A 25 20.98 0.36 14.14
N HIS A 26 20.44 0.10 12.96
CA HIS A 26 21.21 -0.48 11.86
C HIS A 26 22.30 0.48 11.33
N LEU A 27 22.01 1.78 11.26
CA LEU A 27 23.00 2.79 10.86
C LEU A 27 24.17 2.90 11.84
N GLU A 28 23.96 2.65 13.13
CA GLU A 28 25.04 2.63 14.13
C GLU A 28 26.03 1.47 13.91
N GLU A 29 25.60 0.40 13.22
CA GLU A 29 26.43 -0.76 12.91
C GLU A 29 27.16 -0.64 11.56
N LEU A 30 26.71 0.25 10.67
CA LEU A 30 27.27 0.44 9.34
C LEU A 30 28.42 1.44 9.33
N ASP A 31 29.37 1.22 8.43
CA ASP A 31 30.44 2.19 8.18
C ASP A 31 29.87 3.42 7.45
N GLU A 32 30.12 4.61 8.01
CA GLU A 32 29.71 5.89 7.41
C GLU A 32 30.32 6.07 6.00
N GLY A 33 29.50 6.59 5.07
CA GLY A 33 29.92 6.87 3.70
C GLY A 33 29.94 5.65 2.77
N THR A 34 29.37 4.53 3.20
CA THR A 34 29.06 3.40 2.32
C THR A 34 27.72 3.60 1.62
N GLU A 35 27.56 3.02 0.43
CA GLU A 35 26.28 3.06 -0.31
C GLU A 35 25.14 2.40 0.48
N GLU A 36 25.44 1.43 1.32
CA GLU A 36 24.48 0.78 2.22
C GLU A 36 24.01 1.73 3.32
N ALA A 37 24.93 2.43 3.99
CA ALA A 37 24.57 3.44 4.99
C ALA A 37 23.72 4.57 4.38
N ASP A 38 24.05 5.02 3.16
CA ASP A 38 23.27 6.03 2.45
C ASP A 38 21.84 5.54 2.17
N ALA A 39 21.69 4.31 1.66
CA ALA A 39 20.39 3.73 1.37
C ALA A 39 19.51 3.56 2.63
N VAL A 40 20.09 3.12 3.75
CA VAL A 40 19.39 2.98 5.03
C VAL A 40 19.01 4.36 5.59
N SER A 41 19.89 5.36 5.45
CA SER A 41 19.61 6.74 5.86
C SER A 41 18.46 7.34 5.05
N ASP A 42 18.46 7.16 3.73
CA ASP A 42 17.38 7.62 2.86
C ASP A 42 16.04 6.97 3.22
N GLN A 43 16.05 5.67 3.54
CA GLN A 43 14.86 4.96 4.00
C GLN A 43 14.35 5.51 5.33
N ARG A 44 15.24 5.77 6.30
CA ARG A 44 14.89 6.37 7.59
C ARG A 44 14.27 7.75 7.40
N ASP A 45 14.89 8.60 6.57
CA ASP A 45 14.42 9.97 6.34
C ASP A 45 13.07 9.98 5.63
N ARG A 46 12.84 9.02 4.73
CA ARG A 46 11.52 8.77 4.15
C ARG A 46 10.49 8.41 5.22
N LEU A 47 10.78 7.47 6.13
CA LEU A 47 9.84 7.11 7.20
C LEU A 47 9.55 8.28 8.14
N LYS A 48 10.57 9.10 8.48
CA LYS A 48 10.38 10.34 9.26
C LYS A 48 9.45 11.33 8.56
N TYR A 49 9.55 11.44 7.23
CA TYR A 49 8.63 12.26 6.45
C TYR A 49 7.18 11.74 6.55
N LEU A 50 6.98 10.42 6.40
CA LEU A 50 5.64 9.80 6.54
C LEU A 50 5.06 10.01 7.94
N ARG A 51 5.87 9.75 8.98
CA ARG A 51 5.49 9.93 10.39
C ARG A 51 4.97 11.34 10.65
N ARG A 52 5.67 12.36 10.15
CA ARG A 52 5.24 13.76 10.27
C ARG A 52 3.89 14.03 9.57
N GLY A 53 3.62 13.32 8.47
CA GLY A 53 2.30 13.34 7.84
C GLY A 53 1.24 12.78 8.77
N VAL A 54 1.41 11.54 9.22
CA VAL A 54 0.45 10.89 10.13
C VAL A 54 0.21 11.71 11.39
N GLU A 55 1.27 12.28 11.97
CA GLU A 55 1.21 13.17 13.14
C GLU A 55 0.34 14.40 12.88
N TRP A 56 0.50 15.05 11.72
CA TRP A 56 -0.34 16.19 11.35
C TRP A 56 -1.82 15.81 11.30
N GLN A 57 -2.16 14.65 10.73
CA GLN A 57 -3.54 14.18 10.67
C GLN A 57 -4.06 13.77 12.06
N ALA A 58 -3.21 13.20 12.92
CA ALA A 58 -3.56 12.86 14.28
C ALA A 58 -3.86 14.12 15.12
N ASP A 59 -3.11 15.20 14.94
CA ASP A 59 -3.37 16.49 15.58
C ASP A 59 -4.74 17.07 15.18
N GLU A 60 -5.18 16.86 13.94
CA GLU A 60 -6.43 17.39 13.41
C GLU A 60 -7.66 16.52 13.75
N TRP A 61 -7.51 15.19 13.72
CA TRP A 61 -8.63 14.25 13.85
C TRP A 61 -8.67 13.52 15.20
N GLY A 62 -7.55 13.45 15.90
CA GLY A 62 -7.35 12.64 17.10
C GLY A 62 -6.66 11.31 16.79
N GLU A 63 -5.82 10.87 17.73
CA GLU A 63 -4.93 9.70 17.63
C GLU A 63 -5.70 8.38 17.47
N ASP A 64 -6.89 8.28 18.08
CA ASP A 64 -7.78 7.12 18.01
C ASP A 64 -8.56 7.02 16.67
N THR A 65 -8.37 7.95 15.74
CA THR A 65 -9.04 7.95 14.44
C THR A 65 -8.62 6.73 13.63
N GLU A 66 -9.59 5.92 13.21
CA GLU A 66 -9.35 4.77 12.34
C GLU A 66 -9.22 5.19 10.87
N VAL A 67 -8.25 4.60 10.19
CA VAL A 67 -8.07 4.67 8.74
C VAL A 67 -8.00 3.25 8.18
N THR A 68 -8.90 2.93 7.25
CA THR A 68 -8.90 1.68 6.49
C THR A 68 -8.42 1.93 5.07
N VAL A 69 -7.34 1.24 4.70
CA VAL A 69 -6.75 1.30 3.36
C VAL A 69 -6.78 -0.10 2.74
N GLY A 70 -7.11 -0.18 1.45
CA GLY A 70 -7.16 -1.43 0.71
C GLY A 70 -6.39 -1.39 -0.59
N ALA A 71 -5.88 -2.55 -1.01
CA ALA A 71 -5.31 -2.74 -2.33
C ALA A 71 -6.43 -2.82 -3.38
N LEU A 72 -6.35 -1.94 -4.39
CA LEU A 72 -7.32 -1.91 -5.48
C LEU A 72 -7.34 -3.25 -6.25
N THR A 73 -8.55 -3.73 -6.54
CA THR A 73 -8.74 -4.74 -7.59
C THR A 73 -8.61 -4.10 -8.96
N ALA A 74 -8.38 -4.90 -10.00
CA ALA A 74 -8.36 -4.41 -11.38
C ALA A 74 -9.68 -3.71 -11.79
N GLY A 75 -10.82 -4.11 -11.20
CA GLY A 75 -12.11 -3.47 -11.44
C GLY A 75 -12.18 -2.07 -10.82
N GLU A 76 -11.73 -1.93 -9.58
CA GLU A 76 -11.67 -0.63 -8.89
C GLU A 76 -10.65 0.31 -9.54
N GLU A 77 -9.50 -0.21 -9.95
CA GLU A 77 -8.49 0.55 -10.71
C GLU A 77 -9.05 1.05 -12.04
N ALA A 78 -9.80 0.21 -12.78
CA ALA A 78 -10.45 0.61 -14.01
C ALA A 78 -11.56 1.67 -13.79
N MET A 79 -12.30 1.58 -12.68
CA MET A 79 -13.30 2.59 -12.31
C MET A 79 -12.64 3.92 -11.93
N MET A 80 -11.57 3.89 -11.13
CA MET A 80 -10.76 5.07 -10.82
C MET A 80 -10.25 5.74 -12.10
N HIS A 81 -9.65 4.98 -13.03
CA HIS A 81 -9.17 5.52 -14.30
C HIS A 81 -10.26 6.16 -15.17
N ARG A 82 -11.52 5.77 -14.98
CA ARG A 82 -12.66 6.39 -15.67
C ARG A 82 -13.01 7.76 -15.12
N GLU A 83 -12.74 8.02 -13.84
CA GLU A 83 -13.02 9.30 -13.18
C GLU A 83 -11.87 10.31 -13.29
N ILE A 84 -10.63 9.81 -13.43
CA ILE A 84 -9.46 10.66 -13.63
C ILE A 84 -9.60 11.50 -14.91
N PRO A 85 -9.44 12.84 -14.83
CA PRO A 85 -9.39 13.69 -16.02
C PRO A 85 -8.28 13.27 -17.01
N ASP A 86 -8.55 13.34 -18.31
CA ASP A 86 -7.59 12.94 -19.35
C ASP A 86 -6.27 13.74 -19.29
N ASP A 87 -6.31 14.98 -18.79
CA ASP A 87 -5.17 15.88 -18.63
C ASP A 87 -4.54 15.85 -17.22
N ALA A 88 -5.01 14.96 -16.34
CA ALA A 88 -4.51 14.86 -14.98
C ALA A 88 -3.00 14.62 -14.93
N GLY A 89 -2.31 15.38 -14.08
CA GLY A 89 -0.87 15.21 -13.83
C GLY A 89 -0.57 13.93 -13.04
N GLU A 90 0.70 13.53 -12.99
CA GLU A 90 1.13 12.35 -12.20
C GLU A 90 0.76 12.48 -10.71
N LYS A 91 0.99 13.66 -10.12
CA LYS A 91 0.64 13.93 -8.72
C LYS A 91 -0.86 13.88 -8.47
N GLU A 92 -1.65 14.29 -9.45
CA GLU A 92 -3.11 14.24 -9.35
C GLU A 92 -3.61 12.80 -9.44
N ARG A 93 -3.08 12.01 -10.38
CA ARG A 93 -3.37 10.56 -10.46
C ARG A 93 -3.03 9.82 -9.16
N ARG A 94 -1.97 10.23 -8.48
CA ARG A 94 -1.60 9.71 -7.16
C ARG A 94 -2.65 10.00 -6.09
N LEU A 95 -3.23 11.20 -6.09
CA LEU A 95 -4.34 11.54 -5.18
C LEU A 95 -5.59 10.71 -5.50
N TRP A 96 -5.91 10.51 -6.78
CA TRP A 96 -7.01 9.64 -7.20
C TRP A 96 -6.82 8.19 -6.74
N TYR A 97 -5.59 7.67 -6.84
CA TYR A 97 -5.26 6.36 -6.32
C TYR A 97 -5.45 6.28 -4.81
N ALA A 98 -4.92 7.22 -4.05
CA ALA A 98 -5.05 7.22 -2.60
C ALA A 98 -6.51 7.40 -2.14
N ALA A 99 -7.30 8.20 -2.86
CA ALA A 99 -8.75 8.31 -2.64
C ALA A 99 -9.44 6.98 -2.88
N ALA A 100 -9.17 6.32 -4.01
CA ALA A 100 -9.78 5.03 -4.34
C ALA A 100 -9.35 3.91 -3.38
N ALA A 101 -8.12 3.97 -2.87
CA ALA A 101 -7.58 3.01 -1.92
C ALA A 101 -8.16 3.15 -0.50
N SER A 102 -8.83 4.26 -0.19
CA SER A 102 -9.34 4.54 1.15
C SER A 102 -10.79 4.06 1.30
N GLU A 103 -11.06 3.24 2.31
CA GLU A 103 -12.40 2.71 2.59
C GLU A 103 -13.07 3.39 3.79
N VAL A 104 -12.28 3.70 4.82
CA VAL A 104 -12.76 4.37 6.05
C VAL A 104 -11.72 5.41 6.42
N ALA A 105 -12.10 6.68 6.45
CA ALA A 105 -11.33 7.77 7.05
C ALA A 105 -12.23 9.02 7.12
N PRO A 106 -11.87 10.06 7.90
CA PRO A 106 -12.65 11.29 7.97
C PRO A 106 -12.85 12.04 6.65
N TYR A 107 -12.04 11.74 5.62
CA TYR A 107 -12.11 12.36 4.29
C TYR A 107 -12.85 11.49 3.25
N VAL A 108 -13.23 10.25 3.60
CA VAL A 108 -13.92 9.33 2.69
C VAL A 108 -15.39 9.67 2.62
N GLU A 109 -15.89 9.83 1.40
CA GLU A 109 -17.27 10.16 1.08
C GLU A 109 -17.88 9.07 0.17
N GLY A 110 -19.18 9.19 -0.12
CA GLY A 110 -19.90 8.21 -0.93
C GLY A 110 -19.41 8.11 -2.38
N GLU A 111 -18.91 9.22 -2.95
CA GLU A 111 -18.39 9.28 -4.31
C GLU A 111 -16.85 9.45 -4.31
N LEU A 112 -16.17 8.84 -5.29
CA LEU A 112 -14.72 8.90 -5.39
C LEU A 112 -14.21 10.33 -5.62
N SER A 113 -14.89 11.11 -6.45
CA SER A 113 -14.56 12.53 -6.70
C SER A 113 -14.68 13.42 -5.46
N GLU A 114 -15.62 13.13 -4.56
CA GLU A 114 -15.77 13.85 -3.28
C GLU A 114 -14.62 13.48 -2.33
N THR A 115 -14.29 12.19 -2.25
CA THR A 115 -13.13 11.71 -1.49
C THR A 115 -11.83 12.32 -2.02
N PHE A 116 -11.66 12.42 -3.35
CA PHE A 116 -10.53 13.10 -3.97
C PHE A 116 -10.46 14.58 -3.58
N ALA A 117 -11.58 15.30 -3.59
CA ALA A 117 -11.60 16.71 -3.21
C ALA A 117 -11.16 16.92 -1.75
N ASN A 118 -11.57 16.03 -0.85
CA ASN A 118 -11.16 16.06 0.54
C ASN A 118 -9.67 15.67 0.71
N ILE A 119 -9.21 14.61 0.03
CA ILE A 119 -7.83 14.12 0.15
C ILE A 119 -6.81 15.15 -0.38
N ALA A 120 -7.19 15.95 -1.37
CA ALA A 120 -6.35 17.00 -1.96
C ALA A 120 -5.97 18.11 -0.95
N GLY A 121 -6.73 18.27 0.13
CA GLY A 121 -6.44 19.21 1.21
C GLY A 121 -5.53 18.68 2.32
N LEU A 122 -5.19 17.38 2.29
CA LEU A 122 -4.43 16.73 3.37
C LEU A 122 -2.93 16.99 3.26
N HIS A 123 -2.21 16.68 4.34
CA HIS A 123 -0.76 16.76 4.35
C HIS A 123 -0.18 15.77 3.32
N PRO A 124 0.73 16.19 2.42
CA PRO A 124 1.19 15.34 1.32
C PRO A 124 1.89 14.05 1.79
N ALA A 125 2.56 14.08 2.94
CA ALA A 125 3.19 12.90 3.52
C ALA A 125 2.17 11.85 4.03
N PHE A 126 0.99 12.29 4.48
CA PHE A 126 -0.06 11.36 4.89
C PHE A 126 -0.69 10.67 3.68
N VAL A 127 -0.94 11.41 2.60
CA VAL A 127 -1.45 10.81 1.36
C VAL A 127 -0.46 9.78 0.80
N GLU A 128 0.82 10.09 0.88
CA GLU A 128 1.89 9.16 0.52
C GLU A 128 1.97 7.94 1.46
N TRP A 129 1.68 8.10 2.74
CA TRP A 129 1.56 6.99 3.69
C TRP A 129 0.39 6.06 3.32
N VAL A 130 -0.79 6.61 2.98
CA VAL A 130 -1.96 5.84 2.51
C VAL A 130 -1.62 5.04 1.26
N GLU A 131 -1.02 5.68 0.26
CA GLU A 131 -0.59 4.99 -0.96
C GLU A 131 0.43 3.88 -0.68
N GLY A 132 1.42 4.16 0.19
CA GLY A 132 2.42 3.18 0.60
C GLY A 132 1.79 1.92 1.20
N ARG A 133 0.77 2.10 2.06
CA ARG A 133 0.05 1.00 2.71
C ARG A 133 -0.77 0.19 1.69
N SER A 134 -1.49 0.86 0.79
CA SER A 134 -2.20 0.20 -0.32
C SER A 134 -1.27 -0.63 -1.21
N ASN A 135 -0.12 -0.08 -1.60
CA ASN A 135 0.88 -0.78 -2.41
C ASN A 135 1.47 -1.99 -1.69
N ALA A 136 1.76 -1.88 -0.39
CA ALA A 136 2.26 -2.99 0.42
C ALA A 136 1.25 -4.17 0.45
N LEU A 137 -0.04 -3.88 0.58
CA LEU A 137 -1.11 -4.87 0.53
C LEU A 137 -1.21 -5.54 -0.85
N GLY A 138 -1.07 -4.78 -1.94
CA GLY A 138 -1.07 -5.31 -3.31
C GLY A 138 0.09 -6.28 -3.58
N VAL A 139 1.29 -5.95 -3.09
CA VAL A 139 2.47 -6.82 -3.19
C VAL A 139 2.30 -8.08 -2.33
N ALA A 140 1.77 -7.96 -1.12
CA ALA A 140 1.52 -9.09 -0.22
C ALA A 140 0.48 -10.07 -0.81
N GLY A 141 -0.59 -9.55 -1.43
CA GLY A 141 -1.57 -10.36 -2.16
C GLY A 141 -0.95 -11.16 -3.32
N ASN A 142 0.02 -10.58 -4.03
CA ASN A 142 0.71 -11.26 -5.14
C ASN A 142 1.62 -12.41 -4.67
N ARG A 143 2.20 -12.34 -3.46
CA ARG A 143 3.01 -13.42 -2.87
C ARG A 143 2.19 -14.64 -2.44
N SER A 144 0.89 -14.45 -2.19
CA SER A 144 -0.02 -15.54 -1.78
C SER A 144 -0.48 -16.43 -2.94
N SER A 145 -0.27 -15.99 -4.20
CA SER A 145 -0.75 -16.68 -5.39
C SER A 145 0.25 -17.67 -6.02
N THR A 146 1.49 -17.76 -5.51
CA THR A 146 2.54 -18.61 -6.11
C THR A 146 2.76 -19.95 -5.40
N SER A 147 1.99 -20.29 -4.38
CA SER A 147 2.13 -21.56 -3.63
C SER A 147 0.91 -22.46 -3.84
N SER A 148 0.73 -23.00 -5.04
CA SER A 148 -0.03 -24.23 -5.33
C SER A 148 0.13 -24.68 -6.79
N THR A 149 1.37 -25.02 -7.18
CA THR A 149 1.60 -25.97 -8.28
C THR A 149 2.67 -26.97 -7.88
N ALA A 150 2.41 -27.70 -6.79
CA ALA A 150 3.09 -28.96 -6.56
C ALA A 150 2.72 -29.90 -7.71
N SER A 151 3.74 -30.31 -8.45
CA SER A 151 3.65 -31.11 -9.65
C SER A 151 3.01 -32.47 -9.37
N GLU A 152 1.82 -32.71 -9.90
CA GLU A 152 1.36 -34.08 -10.16
C GLU A 152 1.75 -34.44 -11.60
N SER A 153 2.97 -34.96 -11.74
CA SER A 153 3.37 -35.72 -12.91
C SER A 153 2.73 -37.11 -12.82
N SER A 154 1.47 -37.21 -13.21
CA SER A 154 0.79 -38.50 -13.36
C SER A 154 0.83 -38.91 -14.82
N GLY A 155 1.72 -39.85 -15.12
CA GLY A 155 1.89 -40.43 -16.44
C GLY A 155 0.61 -41.14 -16.92
N THR A 156 0.00 -40.60 -17.96
CA THR A 156 -1.04 -41.30 -18.72
C THR A 156 -0.38 -42.33 -19.63
N SER A 157 -0.34 -43.59 -19.18
CA SER A 157 -0.07 -44.74 -20.05
C SER A 157 -1.27 -44.98 -20.97
N THR A 158 -1.03 -44.96 -22.27
CA THR A 158 -2.00 -45.30 -23.32
C THR A 158 -2.27 -46.81 -23.34
N PRO A 159 -3.51 -47.29 -23.22
CA PRO A 159 -3.84 -48.66 -23.62
C PRO A 159 -4.19 -48.73 -25.11
N THR A 160 -3.49 -49.61 -25.81
CA THR A 160 -3.78 -50.08 -27.18
C THR A 160 -5.18 -50.71 -27.26
N PRO A 161 -6.05 -50.38 -28.23
CA PRO A 161 -7.25 -51.16 -28.47
C PRO A 161 -6.89 -52.44 -29.24
N ASP A 162 -7.07 -53.58 -28.58
CA ASP A 162 -7.01 -54.91 -29.20
C ASP A 162 -8.29 -55.16 -30.00
N SER A 163 -8.13 -55.57 -31.25
CA SER A 163 -9.20 -55.97 -32.16
C SER A 163 -9.58 -57.42 -31.91
N THR A 164 -10.87 -57.77 -31.79
CA THR A 164 -11.53 -59.09 -32.02
C THR A 164 -12.99 -58.95 -31.54
N THR A 165 -14.09 -59.33 -32.20
CA THR A 165 -14.45 -60.30 -33.25
C THR A 165 -15.48 -59.67 -34.20
#